data_AF-A0AAD8ATN5-F1
#
_entry.id   AF-A0AAD8ATN5-F1
#
_cell.length_a   1.000
_cell.length_b   1.000
_cell.length_c   1.000
_cell.angle_alpha   90.00
_cell.angle_beta   90.00
_cell.angle_gamma   90.00
#
_symmetry.space_group_name_H-M   'P 1'
#
loop_
_entity.id
_entity.type
_entity.pdbx_description
1 polymer ?
#
loop_
_entity_poly.entity_id
_entity_poly.type
_entity_poly.pdbx_seq_one_letter_code
_entity_poly.pdbx_strand_id
1 'polypeptide(L)'
;SRAQVATELLSELNEDVAGDFLEEDVDDLLEKNPSFFSTFTTVIATQLPEKTLLHLGKVLWERNIPLIVCRCYGFIGYLRMVIKEHTIIESHPDNTHEDLRLDRPFKGLHEFCDSLDLNSMNKKDHSHTPWLVLLYKYLDIWKNMNGGKIPSTYKEKTALKELINEGVRRNAEGVPDDEENFEEAIRSVNSSLHATAVLAEIQALFEDPCCLNLNTDSKNFWVMVRALKEFTENEGQGLLPLRGSIPDMTSDSERYIQLQTVYRDQAEIDATAVAGHVHALLHNIGREEPLNPDRTKKPGTISDSEIRTFCRNAAFLTVLRCRSLEEEYTTETANLEELGQHILEEEEDANSDSDDTVLYILLRAADRFFTEYNRYPSYFDDTLDADIPKLKACLSKLLHDWGLTAGVKDDYVHEICRYGASELHTVAAFMGGVAAQEVIKVVTGQFVPINNTFIYNAQKQTSTTIIL
;
A
#
# COMPACT_ATOMS: atom_id res chain seq x y z
N SER A 1 -18.12 13.31 -31.51
CA SER A 1 -17.24 12.12 -31.59
C SER A 1 -17.55 11.11 -30.48
N ARG A 2 -16.80 10.00 -30.36
CA ARG A 2 -16.87 9.08 -29.19
C ARG A 2 -16.60 9.81 -27.87
N ALA A 3 -15.62 10.72 -27.85
CA ALA A 3 -15.25 11.47 -26.66
C ALA A 3 -16.39 12.37 -26.17
N GLN A 4 -16.97 13.16 -27.09
CA GLN A 4 -18.10 14.03 -26.80
C GLN A 4 -19.28 13.27 -26.16
N VAL A 5 -19.76 12.22 -26.83
CA VAL A 5 -20.95 11.49 -26.38
C VAL A 5 -20.72 10.82 -25.02
N ALA A 6 -19.50 10.27 -24.80
CA ALA A 6 -19.14 9.70 -23.51
C ALA A 6 -19.12 10.76 -22.41
N THR A 7 -18.49 11.92 -22.63
CA THR A 7 -18.42 13.01 -21.65
C THR A 7 -19.81 13.54 -21.30
N GLU A 8 -20.69 13.75 -22.29
CA GLU A 8 -22.07 14.22 -22.05
C GLU A 8 -22.83 13.27 -21.12
N LEU A 9 -22.82 11.96 -21.41
CA LEU A 9 -23.52 10.95 -20.59
C LEU A 9 -22.87 10.75 -19.21
N LEU A 10 -21.54 10.77 -19.12
CA LEU A 10 -20.84 10.61 -17.84
C LEU A 10 -21.04 11.81 -16.92
N SER A 11 -21.20 13.01 -17.48
CA SER A 11 -21.45 14.24 -16.71
C SER A 11 -22.83 14.23 -16.03
N GLU A 12 -23.78 13.40 -16.51
CA GLU A 12 -25.09 13.22 -15.86
C GLU A 12 -24.99 12.43 -14.53
N LEU A 13 -23.89 11.71 -14.28
CA LEU A 13 -23.74 10.88 -13.09
C LEU A 13 -23.52 11.70 -11.81
N ASN A 14 -22.89 12.87 -11.91
CA ASN A 14 -22.62 13.74 -10.76
C ASN A 14 -22.44 15.20 -11.19
N GLU A 15 -23.35 16.07 -10.77
CA GLU A 15 -23.34 17.51 -11.10
C GLU A 15 -22.16 18.28 -10.50
N ASP A 16 -21.51 17.75 -9.47
CA ASP A 16 -20.31 18.36 -8.86
C ASP A 16 -19.03 18.09 -9.67
N VAL A 17 -19.09 17.26 -10.71
CA VAL A 17 -17.95 16.90 -11.57
C VAL A 17 -18.07 17.62 -12.92
N ALA A 18 -17.08 18.47 -13.22
CA ALA A 18 -16.99 19.13 -14.52
C ALA A 18 -16.31 18.21 -15.55
N GLY A 19 -17.07 17.70 -16.52
CA GLY A 19 -16.56 16.94 -17.66
C GLY A 19 -16.15 17.83 -18.84
N ASP A 20 -15.10 17.42 -19.56
CA ASP A 20 -14.65 18.06 -20.81
C ASP A 20 -14.16 16.98 -21.80
N PHE A 21 -13.95 17.35 -23.07
CA PHE A 21 -13.42 16.44 -24.09
C PHE A 21 -12.59 17.17 -25.14
N LEU A 22 -11.70 16.41 -25.79
CA LEU A 22 -10.92 16.86 -26.95
C LEU A 22 -11.13 15.88 -28.11
N GLU A 23 -11.49 16.41 -29.28
CA GLU A 23 -11.67 15.61 -30.51
C GLU A 23 -10.38 15.57 -31.35
N GLU A 24 -9.28 15.10 -30.74
CA GLU A 24 -7.98 14.96 -31.40
C GLU A 24 -7.44 13.53 -31.24
N ASP A 25 -6.61 13.10 -32.21
CA ASP A 25 -5.88 11.86 -32.10
C ASP A 25 -4.71 12.00 -31.10
N VAL A 26 -4.44 10.95 -30.34
CA VAL A 26 -3.41 10.98 -29.29
C VAL A 26 -2.01 11.14 -29.87
N ASP A 27 -1.72 10.52 -31.03
CA ASP A 27 -0.41 10.66 -31.68
C ASP A 27 -0.22 12.12 -32.16
N ASP A 28 -1.25 12.72 -32.77
CA ASP A 28 -1.23 14.13 -33.18
C ASP A 28 -0.99 15.07 -31.99
N LEU A 29 -1.64 14.80 -30.85
CA LEU A 29 -1.52 15.62 -29.65
C LEU A 29 -0.14 15.48 -28.99
N LEU A 30 0.41 14.27 -28.96
CA LEU A 30 1.77 14.02 -28.47
C LEU A 30 2.83 14.73 -29.32
N GLU A 31 2.64 14.79 -30.64
CA GLU A 31 3.56 15.49 -31.55
C GLU A 31 3.45 17.02 -31.43
N LYS A 32 2.22 17.56 -31.38
CA LYS A 32 1.98 19.01 -31.47
C LYS A 32 2.01 19.71 -30.13
N ASN A 33 1.53 19.07 -29.06
CA ASN A 33 1.39 19.67 -27.72
C ASN A 33 1.54 18.63 -26.59
N PRO A 34 2.74 18.05 -26.40
CA PRO A 34 2.97 17.06 -25.33
C PRO A 34 2.80 17.64 -23.92
N SER A 35 2.90 18.98 -23.76
CA SER A 35 2.63 19.66 -22.49
C SER A 35 1.17 19.60 -22.05
N PHE A 36 0.23 19.29 -22.95
CA PHE A 36 -1.18 19.10 -22.62
C PHE A 36 -1.34 18.13 -21.44
N PHE A 37 -0.63 17.01 -21.46
CA PHE A 37 -0.78 16.00 -20.41
C PHE A 37 -0.22 16.41 -19.04
N SER A 38 0.53 17.52 -18.97
CA SER A 38 1.08 18.03 -17.71
C SER A 38 0.03 18.74 -16.85
N THR A 39 -1.17 18.98 -17.38
CA THR A 39 -2.25 19.66 -16.64
C THR A 39 -3.07 18.72 -15.76
N PHE A 40 -2.89 17.40 -15.91
CA PHE A 40 -3.66 16.40 -15.19
C PHE A 40 -2.88 15.86 -13.99
N THR A 41 -3.59 15.57 -12.90
CA THR A 41 -3.02 14.88 -11.74
C THR A 41 -2.57 13.47 -12.09
N THR A 42 -3.35 12.78 -12.94
CA THR A 42 -3.16 11.40 -13.36
C THR A 42 -3.73 11.24 -14.77
N VAL A 43 -3.10 10.39 -15.60
CA VAL A 43 -3.58 10.03 -16.94
C VAL A 43 -3.98 8.56 -16.97
N ILE A 44 -5.16 8.27 -17.54
CA ILE A 44 -5.64 6.90 -17.77
C ILE A 44 -5.65 6.65 -19.27
N ALA A 45 -4.92 5.63 -19.71
CA ALA A 45 -4.85 5.22 -21.11
C ALA A 45 -5.56 3.89 -21.31
N THR A 46 -6.56 3.86 -22.21
CA THR A 46 -7.30 2.63 -22.53
C THR A 46 -7.14 2.22 -23.99
N GLN A 47 -7.01 0.91 -24.24
CA GLN A 47 -7.01 0.31 -25.59
C GLN A 47 -5.97 0.94 -26.56
N LEU A 48 -4.84 1.47 -26.06
CA LEU A 48 -3.82 2.08 -26.90
C LEU A 48 -2.91 1.04 -27.57
N PRO A 49 -2.52 1.24 -28.84
CA PRO A 49 -1.45 0.47 -29.47
C PRO A 49 -0.08 0.71 -28.80
N GLU A 50 0.79 -0.29 -28.86
CA GLU A 50 2.12 -0.28 -28.22
C GLU A 50 2.93 0.99 -28.55
N LYS A 51 3.01 1.38 -29.82
CA LYS A 51 3.79 2.56 -30.27
C LYS A 51 3.34 3.85 -29.57
N THR A 52 2.03 4.14 -29.60
CA THR A 52 1.43 5.32 -28.98
C THR A 52 1.59 5.28 -27.46
N LEU A 53 1.39 4.10 -26.86
CA LEU A 53 1.53 3.89 -25.42
C LEU A 53 2.95 4.18 -24.94
N LEU A 54 3.98 3.68 -25.64
CA LEU A 54 5.38 3.93 -25.28
C LEU A 54 5.75 5.41 -25.42
N HIS A 55 5.25 6.10 -26.45
CA HIS A 55 5.46 7.52 -26.62
C HIS A 55 4.82 8.34 -25.49
N LEU A 56 3.55 8.05 -25.15
CA LEU A 56 2.85 8.66 -24.03
C LEU A 56 3.57 8.39 -22.70
N GLY A 57 3.92 7.13 -22.45
CA GLY A 57 4.61 6.70 -21.22
C GLY A 57 5.91 7.45 -21.00
N LYS A 58 6.73 7.63 -22.04
CA LYS A 58 7.95 8.42 -21.97
C LYS A 58 7.68 9.88 -21.61
N VAL A 59 6.73 10.52 -22.30
CA VAL A 59 6.36 11.93 -22.07
C VAL A 59 5.93 12.16 -20.63
N LEU A 60 5.10 11.28 -20.07
CA LEU A 60 4.57 11.37 -18.71
C LEU A 60 5.62 11.04 -17.65
N TRP A 61 6.47 10.04 -17.90
CA TRP A 61 7.56 9.64 -17.01
C TRP A 61 8.57 10.78 -16.78
N GLU A 62 8.98 11.46 -17.85
CA GLU A 62 9.88 12.63 -17.77
C GLU A 62 9.28 13.79 -16.95
N ARG A 63 7.94 13.87 -16.90
CA ARG A 63 7.19 14.92 -16.20
C ARG A 63 6.68 14.50 -14.82
N ASN A 64 6.99 13.28 -14.38
CA ASN A 64 6.47 12.68 -13.15
C ASN A 64 4.93 12.69 -13.05
N ILE A 65 4.24 12.50 -14.18
CA ILE A 65 2.78 12.36 -14.19
C ILE A 65 2.43 10.86 -14.12
N PRO A 66 1.65 10.41 -13.10
CA PRO A 66 1.18 9.03 -13.03
C PRO A 66 0.38 8.62 -14.27
N LEU A 67 0.73 7.47 -14.83
CA LEU A 67 -0.01 6.83 -15.92
C LEU A 67 -0.57 5.48 -15.46
N ILE A 68 -1.87 5.27 -15.67
CA ILE A 68 -2.52 3.98 -15.50
C ILE A 68 -2.96 3.49 -16.88
N VAL A 69 -2.41 2.38 -17.32
CA VAL A 69 -2.81 1.74 -18.58
C VAL A 69 -3.82 0.66 -18.26
N CYS A 70 -4.92 0.63 -18.99
CA CYS A 70 -5.92 -0.44 -18.86
C CYS A 70 -6.24 -1.00 -20.25
N ARG A 71 -6.29 -2.32 -20.36
CA ARG A 71 -6.65 -2.99 -21.61
C ARG A 71 -7.55 -4.18 -21.35
N CYS A 72 -8.57 -4.33 -22.20
CA CYS A 72 -9.39 -5.52 -22.28
C CYS A 72 -9.19 -6.18 -23.64
N TYR A 73 -8.91 -7.48 -23.65
CA TYR A 73 -8.70 -8.28 -24.85
C TYR A 73 -9.35 -9.66 -24.67
N GLY A 74 -10.56 -9.84 -25.18
CA GLY A 74 -11.40 -11.01 -24.92
C GLY A 74 -11.70 -11.18 -23.43
N PHE A 75 -11.30 -12.32 -22.87
CA PHE A 75 -11.41 -12.61 -21.44
C PHE A 75 -10.20 -12.15 -20.61
N ILE A 76 -9.31 -11.34 -21.18
CA ILE A 76 -8.12 -10.82 -20.48
C ILE A 76 -8.37 -9.38 -20.07
N GLY A 77 -8.19 -9.09 -18.78
CA GLY A 77 -8.03 -7.75 -18.26
C GLY A 77 -6.56 -7.48 -17.94
N TYR A 78 -6.04 -6.33 -18.34
CA TYR A 78 -4.68 -5.89 -18.09
C TYR A 78 -4.70 -4.49 -17.50
N LEU A 79 -3.95 -4.29 -16.42
CA LEU A 79 -3.71 -2.98 -15.82
C LEU A 79 -2.24 -2.79 -15.52
N ARG A 80 -1.71 -1.60 -15.79
CA ARG A 80 -0.31 -1.24 -15.58
C ARG A 80 -0.17 0.12 -14.91
N MET A 81 0.49 0.13 -13.76
CA MET A 81 0.78 1.32 -12.93
C MET A 81 2.17 1.90 -13.27
N VAL A 82 2.22 2.97 -14.05
CA VAL A 82 3.50 3.61 -14.45
C VAL A 82 3.71 4.85 -13.60
N ILE A 83 4.35 4.66 -12.44
CA ILE A 83 4.58 5.70 -11.44
C ILE A 83 6.01 5.64 -10.93
N LYS A 84 6.77 6.71 -11.13
CA LYS A 84 8.17 6.79 -10.72
C LYS A 84 8.36 6.71 -9.21
N GLU A 85 7.55 7.44 -8.46
CA GLU A 85 7.52 7.36 -7.00
C GLU A 85 6.19 7.88 -6.45
N HIS A 86 5.50 7.05 -5.68
CA HIS A 86 4.30 7.38 -4.93
C HIS A 86 4.53 7.16 -3.43
N THR A 87 4.42 8.23 -2.65
CA THR A 87 4.66 8.24 -1.20
C THR A 87 3.34 8.21 -0.45
N ILE A 88 3.18 7.27 0.48
CA ILE A 88 1.91 6.98 1.16
C ILE A 88 2.11 7.11 2.67
N ILE A 89 1.26 7.93 3.30
CA ILE A 89 1.23 8.10 4.76
C ILE A 89 0.14 7.21 5.36
N GLU A 90 -1.09 7.30 4.84
CA GLU A 90 -2.24 6.55 5.35
C GLU A 90 -2.43 5.27 4.51
N SER A 91 -1.59 4.27 4.76
CA SER A 91 -1.62 2.99 4.02
C SER A 91 -2.78 2.07 4.41
N HIS A 92 -3.49 2.35 5.51
CA HIS A 92 -4.65 1.61 6.01
C HIS A 92 -4.45 0.08 6.05
N PRO A 93 -3.43 -0.42 6.78
CA PRO A 93 -3.21 -1.86 6.94
C PRO A 93 -4.39 -2.56 7.62
N ASP A 94 -4.83 -3.70 7.07
CA ASP A 94 -5.99 -4.46 7.57
C ASP A 94 -5.79 -5.00 8.99
N ASN A 95 -4.58 -5.46 9.31
CA ASN A 95 -4.23 -6.02 10.61
C ASN A 95 -3.00 -5.30 11.13
N THR A 96 -3.13 -4.68 12.31
CA THR A 96 -2.00 -4.04 12.98
C THR A 96 -1.91 -4.46 14.43
N HIS A 97 -0.69 -4.47 14.95
CA HIS A 97 -0.49 -4.52 16.38
C HIS A 97 -0.70 -3.13 16.97
N GLU A 98 -1.32 -3.11 18.15
CA GLU A 98 -1.50 -1.91 18.94
C GLU A 98 -0.16 -1.45 19.54
N ASP A 99 0.07 -0.15 19.56
CA ASP A 99 1.29 0.46 20.11
C ASP A 99 1.15 0.70 21.62
N LEU A 100 1.04 -0.39 22.38
CA LEU A 100 0.73 -0.36 23.82
C LEU A 100 1.94 -0.08 24.72
N ARG A 101 3.16 -0.15 24.18
CA ARG A 101 4.42 0.10 24.93
C ARG A 101 4.54 -0.66 26.26
N LEU A 102 3.90 -1.82 26.42
CA LEU A 102 3.98 -2.60 27.68
C LEU A 102 5.39 -3.18 27.94
N ASP A 103 6.16 -3.36 26.87
CA ASP A 103 7.55 -3.79 26.93
C ASP A 103 8.50 -2.64 27.30
N ARG A 104 8.25 -1.44 26.76
CA ARG A 104 9.02 -0.20 27.01
C ARG A 104 8.09 0.95 27.43
N PRO A 105 7.48 0.88 28.62
CA PRO A 105 6.51 1.87 29.08
C PRO A 105 7.11 3.27 29.20
N PHE A 106 6.37 4.26 28.71
CA PHE A 106 6.72 5.67 28.87
C PHE A 106 6.30 6.17 30.26
N LYS A 107 6.86 7.32 30.67
CA LYS A 107 6.69 7.86 32.02
C LYS A 107 5.23 7.99 32.44
N GLY A 108 4.37 8.56 31.59
CA GLY A 108 2.95 8.74 31.89
C GLY A 108 2.22 7.41 32.11
N LEU A 109 2.55 6.37 31.33
CA LEU A 109 1.96 5.04 31.49
C LEU A 109 2.38 4.39 32.81
N HIS A 110 3.67 4.49 33.16
CA HIS A 110 4.18 4.04 34.46
C HIS A 110 3.43 4.71 35.62
N GLU A 111 3.38 6.05 35.62
CA GLU A 111 2.74 6.84 36.68
C GLU A 111 1.26 6.51 36.84
N PHE A 112 0.53 6.40 35.72
CA PHE A 112 -0.88 6.04 35.74
C PHE A 112 -1.10 4.63 36.31
N CYS A 113 -0.39 3.63 35.80
CA CYS A 113 -0.54 2.27 36.28
C CYS A 113 -0.14 2.16 37.76
N ASP A 114 0.94 2.80 38.19
CA ASP A 114 1.44 2.74 39.58
C ASP A 114 0.50 3.43 40.57
N SER A 115 -0.30 4.40 40.12
CA SER A 115 -1.34 5.03 40.94
C SER A 115 -2.48 4.08 41.35
N LEU A 116 -2.64 2.96 40.63
CA LEU A 116 -3.70 1.98 40.84
C LEU A 116 -3.20 0.80 41.68
N ASP A 117 -3.73 0.65 42.90
CA ASP A 117 -3.46 -0.49 43.77
C ASP A 117 -4.62 -1.50 43.74
N LEU A 118 -4.43 -2.60 43.00
CA LEU A 118 -5.43 -3.66 42.82
C LEU A 118 -5.88 -4.30 44.15
N ASN A 119 -5.01 -4.33 45.16
CA ASN A 119 -5.29 -5.01 46.43
C ASN A 119 -6.27 -4.23 47.32
N SER A 120 -6.22 -2.90 47.27
CA SER A 120 -7.10 -2.03 48.08
C SER A 120 -8.43 -1.70 47.41
N MET A 121 -8.61 -2.02 46.13
CA MET A 121 -9.87 -1.77 45.41
C MET A 121 -11.04 -2.56 45.99
N ASN A 122 -12.25 -2.00 45.89
CA ASN A 122 -13.47 -2.78 46.12
C ASN A 122 -13.74 -3.71 44.91
N LYS A 123 -14.70 -4.64 45.04
CA LYS A 123 -15.03 -5.61 43.98
C LYS A 123 -15.38 -4.94 42.65
N LYS A 124 -16.19 -3.88 42.68
CA LYS A 124 -16.63 -3.17 41.48
C LYS A 124 -15.44 -2.51 40.77
N ASP A 125 -14.59 -1.82 41.50
CA ASP A 125 -13.46 -1.09 40.92
C ASP A 125 -12.40 -2.04 40.37
N HIS A 126 -12.23 -3.20 41.00
CA HIS A 126 -11.35 -4.27 40.53
C HIS A 126 -11.83 -4.86 39.20
N SER A 127 -13.12 -5.21 39.10
CA SER A 127 -13.71 -5.80 37.89
C SER A 127 -13.88 -4.82 36.72
N HIS A 128 -13.72 -3.51 36.95
CA HIS A 128 -13.76 -2.47 35.92
C HIS A 128 -12.39 -1.81 35.70
N THR A 129 -11.31 -2.42 36.18
CA THR A 129 -9.95 -1.96 35.88
C THR A 129 -9.60 -2.32 34.44
N PRO A 130 -9.08 -1.39 33.60
CA PRO A 130 -8.77 -1.69 32.22
C PRO A 130 -7.77 -2.85 32.09
N TRP A 131 -8.00 -3.79 31.15
CA TRP A 131 -7.16 -4.99 31.03
C TRP A 131 -5.68 -4.66 30.78
N LEU A 132 -5.39 -3.53 30.13
CA LEU A 132 -4.03 -3.05 29.90
C LEU A 132 -3.29 -2.80 31.22
N VAL A 133 -3.97 -2.23 32.22
CA VAL A 133 -3.42 -2.01 33.56
C VAL A 133 -3.13 -3.36 34.23
N LEU A 134 -4.03 -4.33 34.10
CA LEU A 134 -3.81 -5.68 34.61
C LEU A 134 -2.56 -6.30 33.97
N LEU A 135 -2.45 -6.27 32.64
CA LEU A 135 -1.25 -6.77 31.97
C LEU A 135 0.01 -6.06 32.44
N TYR A 136 0.01 -4.74 32.55
CA TYR A 136 1.15 -3.99 33.07
C TYR A 136 1.56 -4.49 34.46
N LYS A 137 0.61 -4.62 35.40
CA LYS A 137 0.88 -5.06 36.78
C LYS A 137 1.41 -6.49 36.85
N TYR A 138 0.78 -7.42 36.14
CA TYR A 138 1.22 -8.82 36.13
C TYR A 138 2.51 -9.03 35.33
N LEU A 139 2.78 -8.20 34.32
CA LEU A 139 4.09 -8.17 33.64
C LEU A 139 5.19 -7.71 34.58
N ASP A 140 4.94 -6.74 35.46
CA ASP A 140 5.94 -6.32 36.45
C ASP A 140 6.26 -7.44 37.45
N ILE A 141 5.23 -8.12 37.97
CA ILE A 141 5.40 -9.32 38.81
C ILE A 141 6.22 -10.39 38.06
N TRP A 142 5.85 -10.67 36.81
CA TRP A 142 6.58 -11.63 35.97
C TRP A 142 8.05 -11.24 35.79
N LYS A 143 8.33 -9.97 35.44
CA LYS A 143 9.69 -9.46 35.25
C LYS A 143 10.51 -9.63 36.54
N ASN A 144 9.93 -9.34 37.70
CA ASN A 144 10.59 -9.52 39.00
C ASN A 144 10.93 -11.00 39.28
N MET A 145 10.09 -11.94 38.85
CA MET A 145 10.35 -13.38 38.98
C MET A 145 11.33 -13.94 37.95
N ASN A 146 11.45 -13.31 36.78
CA ASN A 146 12.16 -13.85 35.61
C ASN A 146 13.36 -12.99 35.16
N GLY A 147 13.98 -12.25 36.10
CA GLY A 147 15.22 -11.50 35.84
C GLY A 147 15.03 -10.34 34.85
N GLY A 148 13.89 -9.66 34.91
CA GLY A 148 13.55 -8.50 34.08
C GLY A 148 13.05 -8.83 32.67
N LYS A 149 12.94 -10.11 32.31
CA LYS A 149 12.54 -10.54 30.96
C LYS A 149 11.02 -10.58 30.78
N ILE A 150 10.58 -10.27 29.57
CA ILE A 150 9.19 -10.38 29.13
C ILE A 150 8.93 -11.79 28.58
N PRO A 151 7.73 -12.36 28.74
CA PRO A 151 7.38 -13.63 28.12
C PRO A 151 7.54 -13.61 26.61
N SER A 152 8.34 -14.51 26.07
CA SER A 152 8.65 -14.62 24.64
C SER A 152 8.13 -15.91 24.03
N THR A 153 8.19 -17.01 24.78
CA THR A 153 7.76 -18.33 24.30
C THR A 153 6.29 -18.60 24.61
N TYR A 154 5.68 -19.53 23.87
CA TYR A 154 4.31 -19.99 24.16
C TYR A 154 4.15 -20.48 25.61
N LYS A 155 5.17 -21.18 26.14
CA LYS A 155 5.18 -21.68 27.52
C LYS A 155 5.20 -20.52 28.52
N GLU A 156 6.04 -19.52 28.31
CA GLU A 156 6.12 -18.34 29.18
C GLU A 156 4.83 -17.51 29.11
N LYS A 157 4.27 -17.31 27.91
CA LYS A 157 2.99 -16.60 27.75
C LYS A 157 1.84 -17.35 28.44
N THR A 158 1.82 -18.68 28.38
CA THR A 158 0.84 -19.50 29.12
C THR A 158 1.00 -19.33 30.63
N ALA A 159 2.23 -19.35 31.14
CA ALA A 159 2.48 -19.14 32.57
C ALA A 159 2.11 -17.70 33.04
N LEU A 160 2.28 -16.68 32.19
CA LEU A 160 1.77 -15.33 32.49
C LEU A 160 0.23 -15.32 32.56
N LYS A 161 -0.46 -16.03 31.64
CA LYS A 161 -1.93 -16.14 31.68
C LYS A 161 -2.41 -16.80 32.98
N GLU A 162 -1.73 -17.84 33.42
CA GLU A 162 -2.01 -18.48 34.71
C GLU A 162 -1.79 -17.51 35.87
N LEU A 163 -0.70 -16.74 35.86
CA LEU A 163 -0.41 -15.72 36.87
C LEU A 163 -1.47 -14.61 36.92
N ILE A 164 -1.97 -14.16 35.76
CA ILE A 164 -3.08 -13.18 35.70
C ILE A 164 -4.36 -13.80 36.28
N ASN A 165 -4.64 -15.06 35.94
CA ASN A 165 -5.83 -15.79 36.41
C ASN A 165 -5.82 -16.02 37.93
N GLU A 166 -4.65 -16.15 38.56
CA GLU A 166 -4.52 -16.19 40.03
C GLU A 166 -4.92 -14.87 40.70
N GLY A 167 -4.92 -13.77 39.95
CA GLY A 167 -5.34 -12.44 40.37
C GLY A 167 -6.85 -12.25 40.53
N VAL A 168 -7.65 -13.13 39.92
CA VAL A 168 -9.12 -13.04 39.97
C VAL A 168 -9.59 -13.24 41.40
N ARG A 169 -10.45 -12.34 41.89
CA ARG A 169 -10.99 -12.42 43.25
C ARG A 169 -11.83 -13.67 43.42
N ARG A 170 -11.89 -14.19 44.65
CA ARG A 170 -12.71 -15.36 44.98
C ARG A 170 -13.85 -14.97 45.90
N ASN A 171 -15.02 -15.56 45.67
CA ASN A 171 -16.18 -15.37 46.53
C ASN A 171 -16.00 -16.11 47.88
N ALA A 172 -17.01 -16.00 48.77
CA ALA A 172 -16.98 -16.63 50.09
C ALA A 172 -16.85 -18.17 50.07
N GLU A 173 -17.17 -18.80 48.94
CA GLU A 173 -17.09 -20.25 48.71
C GLU A 173 -15.76 -20.67 48.07
N GLY A 174 -14.85 -19.71 47.82
CA GLY A 174 -13.55 -19.94 47.22
C GLY A 174 -13.58 -20.08 45.69
N VAL A 175 -14.72 -19.83 45.05
CA VAL A 175 -14.89 -19.87 43.59
C VAL A 175 -14.42 -18.52 43.00
N PRO A 176 -13.62 -18.51 41.91
CA PRO A 176 -13.27 -17.28 41.22
C PRO A 176 -14.52 -16.51 40.79
N ASP A 177 -14.50 -15.20 41.02
CA ASP A 177 -15.50 -14.28 40.51
C ASP A 177 -15.39 -14.20 38.98
N ASP A 178 -16.52 -13.90 38.33
CA ASP A 178 -16.57 -13.66 36.90
C ASP A 178 -16.16 -12.21 36.61
N GLU A 179 -14.90 -12.02 36.19
CA GLU A 179 -14.29 -10.71 35.92
C GLU A 179 -13.83 -10.62 34.46
N GLU A 180 -14.70 -10.08 33.60
CA GLU A 180 -14.50 -9.98 32.14
C GLU A 180 -13.20 -9.25 31.77
N ASN A 181 -12.79 -8.23 32.54
CA ASN A 181 -11.53 -7.52 32.32
C ASN A 181 -10.28 -8.41 32.51
N PHE A 182 -10.31 -9.38 33.43
CA PHE A 182 -9.24 -10.37 33.58
C PHE A 182 -9.24 -11.38 32.43
N GLU A 183 -10.42 -11.80 31.96
CA GLU A 183 -10.51 -12.65 30.77
C GLU A 183 -9.96 -11.94 29.53
N GLU A 184 -10.30 -10.66 29.33
CA GLU A 184 -9.74 -9.82 28.26
C GLU A 184 -8.22 -9.70 28.37
N ALA A 185 -7.68 -9.50 29.58
CA ALA A 185 -6.23 -9.46 29.80
C ALA A 185 -5.58 -10.77 29.34
N ILE A 186 -6.12 -11.92 29.77
CA ILE A 186 -5.63 -13.27 29.39
C ILE A 186 -5.68 -13.48 27.88
N ARG A 187 -6.77 -13.08 27.21
CA ARG A 187 -6.92 -13.16 25.74
C ARG A 187 -5.88 -12.28 25.05
N SER A 188 -5.63 -11.08 25.57
CA SER A 188 -4.76 -10.07 24.97
C SER A 188 -3.26 -10.32 25.13
N VAL A 189 -2.83 -11.24 26.02
CA VAL A 189 -1.41 -11.61 26.20
C VAL A 189 -0.72 -11.98 24.88
N ASN A 190 -1.42 -12.68 23.98
CA ASN A 190 -0.81 -13.13 22.73
C ASN A 190 -0.58 -11.98 21.75
N SER A 191 -1.50 -11.02 21.68
CA SER A 191 -1.49 -9.90 20.73
C SER A 191 -0.74 -8.66 21.23
N SER A 192 -0.52 -8.54 22.55
CA SER A 192 -0.06 -7.28 23.18
C SER A 192 1.40 -7.28 23.61
N LEU A 193 2.07 -8.44 23.62
CA LEU A 193 3.45 -8.58 24.14
C LEU A 193 4.49 -8.70 23.04
N HIS A 194 4.38 -7.86 22.02
CA HIS A 194 5.37 -7.76 20.96
C HIS A 194 6.46 -6.76 21.38
N ALA A 195 7.70 -7.01 20.92
CA ALA A 195 8.77 -6.06 21.14
C ALA A 195 8.51 -4.80 20.31
N THR A 196 8.50 -3.64 20.95
CA THR A 196 8.39 -2.35 20.27
C THR A 196 9.72 -2.08 19.56
N ALA A 197 9.68 -2.07 18.23
CA ALA A 197 10.85 -1.85 17.39
C ALA A 197 10.45 -1.15 16.07
N VAL A 198 11.42 -0.48 15.44
CA VAL A 198 11.26 0.06 14.08
C VAL A 198 11.33 -1.09 13.08
N LEU A 199 10.28 -1.28 12.28
CA LEU A 199 10.22 -2.33 11.26
C LEU A 199 11.25 -2.10 10.14
N ALA A 200 11.67 -3.18 9.47
CA ALA A 200 12.71 -3.14 8.45
C ALA A 200 12.34 -2.23 7.26
N GLU A 201 11.06 -2.19 6.91
CA GLU A 201 10.49 -1.35 5.87
C GLU A 201 10.68 0.15 6.19
N ILE A 202 10.46 0.53 7.45
CA ILE A 202 10.66 1.92 7.90
C ILE A 202 12.15 2.25 8.02
N GLN A 203 12.97 1.30 8.49
CA GLN A 203 14.43 1.46 8.49
C GLN A 203 14.98 1.68 7.07
N ALA A 204 14.44 0.98 6.07
CA ALA A 204 14.81 1.19 4.67
C ALA A 204 14.50 2.62 4.19
N LEU A 205 13.40 3.24 4.66
CA LEU A 205 13.10 4.65 4.36
C LEU A 205 14.12 5.62 4.99
N PHE A 206 14.67 5.29 6.15
CA PHE A 206 15.71 6.11 6.80
C PHE A 206 17.05 6.10 6.04
N GLU A 207 17.30 5.05 5.27
CA GLU A 207 18.51 4.89 4.46
C GLU A 207 18.28 5.26 2.99
N ASP A 208 17.06 5.64 2.61
CA ASP A 208 16.73 6.02 1.24
C ASP A 208 17.50 7.29 0.82
N PRO A 209 18.07 7.33 -0.40
CA PRO A 209 18.76 8.52 -0.90
C PRO A 209 17.92 9.81 -0.84
N CYS A 210 16.59 9.72 -0.98
CA CYS A 210 15.69 10.85 -0.88
C CYS A 210 15.53 11.37 0.56
N CYS A 211 15.71 10.51 1.56
CA CYS A 211 15.75 10.88 2.97
C CYS A 211 17.12 11.46 3.36
N LEU A 212 18.21 10.85 2.87
CA LEU A 212 19.58 11.23 3.21
C LEU A 212 20.02 12.55 2.55
N ASN A 213 19.57 12.82 1.34
CA ASN A 213 20.04 13.96 0.52
C ASN A 213 18.92 14.97 0.25
N LEU A 214 18.39 15.56 1.32
CA LEU A 214 17.36 16.60 1.20
C LEU A 214 17.88 17.84 0.47
N ASN A 215 17.02 18.44 -0.33
CA ASN A 215 17.26 19.67 -1.07
C ASN A 215 15.94 20.46 -1.24
N THR A 216 15.98 21.61 -1.92
CA THR A 216 14.82 22.49 -2.13
C THR A 216 13.64 21.81 -2.84
N ASP A 217 13.92 20.79 -3.66
CA ASP A 217 12.92 20.08 -4.48
C ASP A 217 12.42 18.79 -3.81
N SER A 218 12.94 18.43 -2.63
CA SER A 218 12.52 17.24 -1.89
C SER A 218 11.03 17.30 -1.53
N LYS A 219 10.31 16.18 -1.70
CA LYS A 219 8.90 16.06 -1.30
C LYS A 219 8.74 16.23 0.21
N ASN A 220 7.59 16.76 0.66
CA ASN A 220 7.24 16.89 2.08
C ASN A 220 7.40 15.57 2.84
N PHE A 221 6.97 14.46 2.22
CA PHE A 221 7.12 13.12 2.77
C PHE A 221 8.55 12.83 3.21
N TRP A 222 9.54 13.10 2.36
CA TRP A 222 10.94 12.81 2.66
C TRP A 222 11.53 13.72 3.74
N VAL A 223 11.06 14.97 3.82
CA VAL A 223 11.39 15.87 4.94
C VAL A 223 10.86 15.32 6.27
N MET A 224 9.61 14.82 6.29
CA MET A 224 9.02 14.20 7.48
C MET A 224 9.67 12.87 7.84
N VAL A 225 10.06 12.04 6.86
CA VAL A 225 10.83 10.81 7.11
C VAL A 225 12.21 11.12 7.70
N ARG A 226 12.87 12.18 7.23
CA ARG A 226 14.14 12.63 7.82
C ARG A 226 13.95 13.11 9.27
N ALA A 227 12.92 13.90 9.53
CA ALA A 227 12.58 14.34 10.89
C ALA A 227 12.24 13.16 11.81
N LEU A 228 11.55 12.14 11.27
CA LEU A 228 11.25 10.90 11.99
C LEU A 228 12.51 10.14 12.37
N LYS A 229 13.49 10.05 11.46
CA LYS A 229 14.80 9.46 11.75
C LYS A 229 15.49 10.20 12.90
N GLU A 230 15.54 11.54 12.83
CA GLU A 230 16.15 12.38 13.85
C GLU A 230 15.44 12.23 15.21
N PHE A 231 14.11 12.19 15.24
CA PHE A 231 13.35 11.87 16.45
C PHE A 231 13.71 10.48 17.00
N THR A 232 13.71 9.45 16.16
CA THR A 232 13.97 8.08 16.58
C THR A 232 15.37 7.91 17.17
N GLU A 233 16.37 8.60 16.63
CA GLU A 233 17.75 8.56 17.14
C GLU A 233 17.93 9.38 18.44
N ASN A 234 17.07 10.37 18.68
CA ASN A 234 17.16 11.28 19.83
C ASN A 234 16.03 11.04 20.85
N GLU A 235 14.94 11.80 20.79
CA GLU A 235 13.86 11.78 21.78
C GLU A 235 13.17 10.41 21.87
N GLY A 236 13.05 9.71 20.74
CA GLY A 236 12.41 8.41 20.61
C GLY A 236 13.24 7.24 21.15
N GLN A 237 14.53 7.42 21.46
CA GLN A 237 15.41 6.38 22.04
C GLN A 237 15.39 5.04 21.29
N GLY A 238 15.43 5.12 19.96
CA GLY A 238 15.35 3.99 19.03
C GLY A 238 13.92 3.54 18.70
N LEU A 239 12.89 4.29 19.09
CA LEU A 239 11.49 4.00 18.80
C LEU A 239 10.86 5.08 17.91
N LEU A 240 9.77 4.72 17.22
CA LEU A 240 8.91 5.68 16.52
C LEU A 240 8.05 6.47 17.52
N PRO A 241 7.50 7.64 17.14
CA PRO A 241 6.49 8.36 17.90
C PRO A 241 5.34 7.44 18.29
N LEU A 242 4.79 7.63 19.49
CA LEU A 242 3.63 6.88 19.95
C LEU A 242 2.42 7.14 19.06
N ARG A 243 1.69 6.09 18.68
CA ARG A 243 0.45 6.23 17.88
C ARG A 243 -0.64 7.04 18.60
N GLY A 244 -0.72 6.87 19.92
CA GLY A 244 -1.63 7.59 20.80
C GLY A 244 -3.05 7.02 20.91
N SER A 245 -3.39 6.01 20.11
CA SER A 245 -4.65 5.26 20.22
C SER A 245 -4.47 3.99 21.06
N ILE A 246 -5.53 3.58 21.75
CA ILE A 246 -5.65 2.30 22.45
C ILE A 246 -6.97 1.62 22.05
N PRO A 247 -7.04 0.28 22.07
CA PRO A 247 -8.27 -0.44 21.74
C PRO A 247 -9.34 -0.25 22.82
N ASP A 248 -10.59 -0.55 22.47
CA ASP A 248 -11.67 -0.64 23.44
C ASP A 248 -11.43 -1.77 24.44
N MET A 249 -11.95 -1.60 25.66
CA MET A 249 -11.77 -2.58 26.74
C MET A 249 -12.82 -2.45 27.83
N THR A 250 -13.10 -3.57 28.50
CA THR A 250 -13.96 -3.60 29.66
C THR A 250 -13.34 -2.81 30.82
N SER A 251 -13.90 -1.63 31.08
CA SER A 251 -13.46 -0.72 32.14
C SER A 251 -14.53 0.30 32.53
N ASP A 252 -14.35 0.97 33.67
CA ASP A 252 -15.11 2.17 33.99
C ASP A 252 -14.70 3.35 33.09
N SER A 253 -15.67 4.20 32.76
CA SER A 253 -15.46 5.28 31.79
C SER A 253 -14.40 6.28 32.24
N GLU A 254 -14.26 6.50 33.55
CA GLU A 254 -13.29 7.46 34.08
C GLU A 254 -11.86 6.99 33.85
N ARG A 255 -11.53 5.75 34.25
CA ARG A 255 -10.19 5.18 34.07
C ARG A 255 -9.85 4.95 32.61
N TYR A 256 -10.81 4.52 31.79
CA TYR A 256 -10.57 4.38 30.35
C TYR A 256 -10.21 5.72 29.70
N ILE A 257 -10.95 6.81 30.00
CA ILE A 257 -10.65 8.14 29.47
C ILE A 257 -9.32 8.68 29.98
N GLN A 258 -8.98 8.44 31.25
CA GLN A 258 -7.69 8.82 31.81
C GLN A 258 -6.54 8.08 31.12
N LEU A 259 -6.66 6.76 30.94
CA LEU A 259 -5.68 5.95 30.22
C LEU A 259 -5.53 6.41 28.75
N GLN A 260 -6.64 6.64 28.05
CA GLN A 260 -6.61 7.17 26.69
C GLN A 260 -5.91 8.54 26.61
N THR A 261 -6.16 9.41 27.60
CA THR A 261 -5.50 10.73 27.71
C THR A 261 -3.99 10.57 27.89
N VAL A 262 -3.53 9.62 28.70
CA VAL A 262 -2.10 9.35 28.89
C VAL A 262 -1.39 9.01 27.56
N TYR A 263 -2.00 8.17 26.72
CA TYR A 263 -1.44 7.85 25.39
C TYR A 263 -1.51 9.02 24.43
N ARG A 264 -2.64 9.72 24.39
CA ARG A 264 -2.82 10.90 23.52
C ARG A 264 -1.80 11.99 23.85
N ASP A 265 -1.61 12.29 25.13
CA ASP A 265 -0.73 13.37 25.56
C ASP A 265 0.75 13.00 25.32
N GLN A 266 1.14 11.73 25.44
CA GLN A 266 2.48 11.30 25.03
C GLN A 266 2.68 11.37 23.50
N ALA A 267 1.68 10.94 22.72
CA ALA A 267 1.74 11.07 21.26
C ALA A 267 1.84 12.53 20.80
N GLU A 268 1.21 13.45 21.54
CA GLU A 268 1.31 14.89 21.31
C GLU A 268 2.71 15.44 21.56
N ILE A 269 3.35 15.00 22.65
CA ILE A 269 4.73 15.35 22.98
C ILE A 269 5.66 14.86 21.86
N ASP A 270 5.51 13.61 21.43
CA ASP A 270 6.33 13.02 20.38
C ASP A 270 6.12 13.76 19.03
N ALA A 271 4.87 14.07 18.67
CA ALA A 271 4.56 14.80 17.44
C ALA A 271 5.12 16.23 17.46
N THR A 272 5.13 16.89 18.61
CA THR A 272 5.74 18.22 18.78
C THR A 272 7.26 18.16 18.57
N ALA A 273 7.92 17.12 19.07
CA ALA A 273 9.36 16.91 18.84
C ALA A 273 9.66 16.67 17.35
N VAL A 274 8.88 15.82 16.67
CA VAL A 274 9.00 15.62 15.22
C VAL A 274 8.77 16.93 14.46
N ALA A 275 7.78 17.74 14.85
CA ALA A 275 7.53 19.03 14.23
C ALA A 275 8.74 19.97 14.34
N GLY A 276 9.37 20.03 15.53
CA GLY A 276 10.61 20.78 15.73
C GLY A 276 11.71 20.40 14.72
N HIS A 277 11.91 19.10 14.49
CA HIS A 277 12.86 18.61 13.48
C HIS A 277 12.43 18.96 12.05
N VAL A 278 11.13 18.83 11.71
CA VAL A 278 10.60 19.22 10.39
C VAL A 278 10.88 20.71 10.10
N HIS A 279 10.57 21.61 11.02
CA HIS A 279 10.78 23.05 10.82
C HIS A 279 12.26 23.39 10.69
N ALA A 280 13.13 22.76 11.49
CA ALA A 280 14.57 22.94 11.39
C ALA A 280 15.12 22.49 10.02
N LEU A 281 14.65 21.33 9.52
CA LEU A 281 15.04 20.80 8.21
C LEU A 281 14.55 21.70 7.07
N LEU A 282 13.30 22.15 7.10
CA LEU A 282 12.73 23.08 6.12
C LEU A 282 13.54 24.38 6.02
N HIS A 283 13.91 24.95 7.17
CA HIS A 283 14.79 26.12 7.23
C HIS A 283 16.16 25.83 6.60
N ASN A 284 16.78 24.69 6.92
CA ASN A 284 18.11 24.31 6.42
C ASN A 284 18.14 24.10 4.90
N ILE A 285 17.05 23.60 4.30
CA ILE A 285 16.95 23.40 2.85
C ILE A 285 16.38 24.63 2.12
N GLY A 286 16.21 25.77 2.80
CA GLY A 286 15.77 27.02 2.18
C GLY A 286 14.27 27.07 1.83
N ARG A 287 13.45 26.23 2.46
CA ARG A 287 11.99 26.24 2.35
C ARG A 287 11.40 26.95 3.57
N GLU A 288 11.35 28.28 3.55
CA GLU A 288 10.77 29.05 4.66
C GLU A 288 9.25 28.86 4.76
N GLU A 289 8.75 28.79 6.00
CA GLU A 289 7.32 28.89 6.28
C GLU A 289 6.81 30.31 6.02
N PRO A 290 5.59 30.49 5.48
CA PRO A 290 5.01 31.80 5.36
C PRO A 290 4.79 32.37 6.76
N LEU A 291 5.36 33.55 6.99
CA LEU A 291 5.11 34.41 8.17
C LEU A 291 3.63 34.80 8.37
N ASN A 292 2.69 34.28 7.56
CA ASN A 292 1.28 34.64 7.58
C ASN A 292 0.39 33.41 7.27
N PRO A 293 -0.44 32.95 8.22
CA PRO A 293 -1.28 31.74 8.06
C PRO A 293 -2.46 31.91 7.07
N ASP A 294 -2.74 33.11 6.57
CA ASP A 294 -4.00 33.43 5.88
C ASP A 294 -3.90 33.48 4.34
N ARG A 295 -2.95 32.77 3.71
CA ARG A 295 -2.89 32.66 2.24
C ARG A 295 -2.51 31.26 1.78
N THR A 296 -3.54 30.53 1.32
CA THR A 296 -3.53 29.48 0.28
C THR A 296 -2.20 28.75 0.09
N LYS A 297 -2.10 27.54 0.67
CA LYS A 297 -1.15 26.46 0.38
C LYS A 297 -0.16 26.79 -0.75
N LYS A 298 0.97 27.40 -0.41
CA LYS A 298 2.13 27.32 -1.32
C LYS A 298 2.59 25.85 -1.31
N PRO A 299 2.94 25.26 -2.47
CA PRO A 299 3.69 24.02 -2.49
C PRO A 299 5.02 24.29 -1.75
N GLY A 300 5.18 23.75 -0.55
CA GLY A 300 6.26 24.24 0.32
C GLY A 300 6.10 24.02 1.81
N THR A 301 4.88 24.14 2.34
CA THR A 301 4.63 24.15 3.79
C THR A 301 4.08 22.83 4.30
N ILE A 302 4.59 22.34 5.42
CA ILE A 302 4.10 21.15 6.12
C ILE A 302 3.39 21.63 7.37
N SER A 303 2.09 21.37 7.51
CA SER A 303 1.33 21.86 8.67
C SER A 303 1.43 20.91 9.86
N ASP A 304 1.27 21.42 11.08
CA ASP A 304 1.21 20.58 12.30
C ASP A 304 0.17 19.46 12.21
N SER A 305 -0.95 19.71 11.53
CA SER A 305 -1.97 18.68 11.29
C SER A 305 -1.46 17.54 10.41
N GLU A 306 -0.68 17.86 9.36
CA GLU A 306 -0.04 16.88 8.49
C GLU A 306 1.00 16.07 9.27
N ILE A 307 1.80 16.74 10.12
CA ILE A 307 2.81 16.09 10.98
C ILE A 307 2.15 15.15 11.99
N ARG A 308 1.05 15.53 12.61
CA ARG A 308 0.29 14.65 13.52
C ARG A 308 -0.25 13.41 12.83
N THR A 309 -0.83 13.58 11.64
CA THR A 309 -1.29 12.44 10.82
C THR A 309 -0.11 11.55 10.43
N PHE A 310 1.03 12.14 10.08
CA PHE A 310 2.26 11.42 9.77
C PHE A 310 2.76 10.62 10.98
N CYS A 311 2.86 11.21 12.18
CA CYS A 311 3.30 10.54 13.40
C CYS A 311 2.38 9.35 13.77
N ARG A 312 1.06 9.52 13.64
CA ARG A 312 0.09 8.44 13.88
C ARG A 312 0.31 7.24 12.94
N ASN A 313 0.79 7.49 11.73
CA ASN A 313 1.02 6.47 10.72
C ASN A 313 2.52 6.15 10.52
N ALA A 314 3.41 6.59 11.41
CA ALA A 314 4.85 6.47 11.24
C ALA A 314 5.33 5.02 11.06
N ALA A 315 4.62 4.06 11.65
CA ALA A 315 4.90 2.63 11.54
C ALA A 315 4.44 2.00 10.20
N PHE A 316 3.69 2.74 9.38
CA PHE A 316 2.98 2.23 8.21
C PHE A 316 3.31 2.97 6.91
N LEU A 317 4.30 3.86 6.96
CA LEU A 317 4.74 4.63 5.80
C LEU A 317 5.18 3.69 4.68
N THR A 318 4.73 3.97 3.47
CA THR A 318 5.03 3.14 2.29
C THR A 318 5.47 4.01 1.14
N VAL A 319 6.45 3.53 0.36
CA VAL A 319 6.87 4.16 -0.89
C VAL A 319 6.77 3.12 -2.00
N LEU A 320 5.99 3.44 -3.03
CA LEU A 320 5.85 2.63 -4.24
C LEU A 320 6.67 3.26 -5.36
N ARG A 321 7.55 2.48 -5.99
CA ARG A 321 8.31 2.86 -7.19
C ARG A 321 8.11 1.79 -8.24
N CYS A 322 7.36 2.12 -9.29
CA CYS A 322 7.17 1.22 -10.41
C CYS A 322 8.24 1.47 -11.48
N ARG A 323 8.44 0.48 -12.36
CA ARG A 323 9.34 0.62 -13.50
C ARG A 323 8.66 1.42 -14.61
N SER A 324 9.46 2.10 -15.43
CA SER A 324 8.95 2.74 -16.64
C SER A 324 8.55 1.71 -17.70
N LEU A 325 7.71 2.11 -18.65
CA LEU A 325 7.41 1.26 -19.80
C LEU A 325 8.65 1.04 -20.69
N GLU A 326 9.56 2.01 -20.75
CA GLU A 326 10.80 1.87 -21.52
C GLU A 326 11.66 0.74 -20.95
N GLU A 327 11.79 0.66 -19.62
CA GLU A 327 12.52 -0.41 -18.93
C GLU A 327 11.88 -1.79 -19.10
N GLU A 328 10.56 -1.88 -19.18
CA GLU A 328 9.81 -3.12 -19.41
C GLU A 328 9.90 -3.60 -20.87
N TYR A 329 9.94 -2.70 -21.85
CA TYR A 329 9.88 -3.05 -23.27
C TYR A 329 11.27 -3.21 -23.90
N THR A 330 12.31 -2.70 -23.24
CA THR A 330 13.71 -2.83 -23.69
C THR A 330 14.31 -4.15 -23.19
N THR A 331 14.77 -5.00 -24.12
CA THR A 331 15.25 -6.37 -23.80
C THR A 331 16.36 -6.39 -22.76
N GLU A 332 17.26 -5.41 -22.75
CA GLU A 332 18.39 -5.35 -21.82
C GLU A 332 17.98 -5.07 -20.37
N THR A 333 16.81 -4.46 -20.18
CA THR A 333 16.31 -4.09 -18.85
C THR A 333 15.08 -4.90 -18.45
N ALA A 334 14.31 -5.46 -19.38
CA ALA A 334 13.10 -6.21 -19.10
C ALA A 334 13.34 -7.33 -18.07
N ASN A 335 12.36 -7.59 -17.20
CA ASN A 335 12.48 -8.63 -16.17
C ASN A 335 12.21 -10.02 -16.75
N LEU A 336 13.06 -10.43 -17.70
CA LEU A 336 12.89 -11.66 -18.48
C LEU A 336 13.18 -12.92 -17.65
N GLU A 337 13.97 -12.81 -16.58
CA GLU A 337 14.26 -13.93 -15.69
C GLU A 337 13.01 -14.38 -14.92
N GLU A 338 12.31 -13.44 -14.29
CA GLU A 338 11.04 -13.70 -13.59
C GLU A 338 9.99 -14.24 -14.57
N LEU A 339 9.82 -13.59 -15.73
CA LEU A 339 8.91 -14.08 -16.78
C LEU A 339 9.27 -15.49 -17.25
N GLY A 340 10.55 -15.81 -17.41
CA GLY A 340 11.00 -17.13 -17.81
C GLY A 340 10.69 -18.22 -16.78
N GLN A 341 10.82 -17.91 -15.49
CA GLN A 341 10.47 -18.83 -14.40
C GLN A 341 8.99 -19.20 -14.43
N HIS A 342 8.10 -18.21 -14.58
CA HIS A 342 6.65 -18.44 -14.66
C HIS A 342 6.25 -19.37 -15.82
N ILE A 343 6.88 -19.22 -16.99
CA ILE A 343 6.59 -20.09 -18.15
C ILE A 343 7.08 -21.53 -17.89
N LEU A 344 8.27 -21.69 -17.29
CA LEU A 344 8.83 -23.01 -17.01
C LEU A 344 7.97 -23.78 -16.00
N GLU A 345 7.49 -23.11 -14.94
CA GLU A 345 6.60 -23.72 -13.95
C GLU A 345 5.29 -24.24 -14.61
N GLU A 346 4.72 -23.48 -15.54
CA GLU A 346 3.51 -23.90 -16.28
C GLU A 346 3.75 -25.06 -17.26
N GLU A 347 4.97 -25.18 -17.80
CA GLU A 347 5.40 -26.28 -18.67
C GLU A 347 5.63 -27.58 -17.86
N GLU A 348 6.26 -27.48 -16.68
CA GLU A 348 6.61 -28.62 -15.83
C GLU A 348 5.41 -29.20 -15.06
N ASP A 349 4.46 -28.37 -14.63
CA ASP A 349 3.25 -28.81 -13.92
C ASP A 349 1.98 -28.17 -14.48
N ALA A 350 1.30 -28.89 -15.37
CA ALA A 350 0.03 -28.48 -15.96
C ALA A 350 -1.16 -28.40 -14.97
N ASN A 351 -0.99 -28.90 -13.74
CA ASN A 351 -1.96 -28.78 -12.65
C ASN A 351 -1.49 -27.80 -11.56
N SER A 352 -0.35 -27.12 -11.74
CA SER A 352 0.01 -26.02 -10.87
C SER A 352 -1.04 -24.91 -10.99
N ASP A 353 -1.28 -24.19 -9.88
CA ASP A 353 -1.98 -22.91 -9.91
C ASP A 353 -1.06 -21.88 -10.61
N SER A 354 -0.68 -22.15 -11.87
CA SER A 354 0.22 -21.31 -12.66
C SER A 354 -0.42 -19.93 -12.76
N ASP A 355 0.31 -18.90 -12.35
CA ASP A 355 -0.18 -17.55 -12.50
C ASP A 355 -0.43 -17.21 -13.98
N ASP A 356 -1.37 -16.29 -14.21
CA ASP A 356 -1.82 -15.94 -15.55
C ASP A 356 -0.80 -15.06 -16.32
N THR A 357 0.49 -15.15 -15.98
CA THR A 357 1.60 -14.38 -16.57
C THR A 357 1.77 -14.65 -18.06
N VAL A 358 1.48 -15.86 -18.51
CA VAL A 358 1.48 -16.22 -19.94
C VAL A 358 0.57 -15.31 -20.78
N LEU A 359 -0.52 -14.79 -20.18
CA LEU A 359 -1.45 -13.87 -20.84
C LEU A 359 -0.77 -12.54 -21.21
N TYR A 360 0.16 -12.05 -20.40
CA TYR A 360 0.93 -10.85 -20.75
C TYR A 360 1.81 -11.09 -21.98
N ILE A 361 2.50 -12.24 -22.04
CA ILE A 361 3.35 -12.61 -23.18
C ILE A 361 2.53 -12.67 -24.47
N LEU A 362 1.32 -13.23 -24.38
CA LEU A 362 0.40 -13.32 -25.51
C LEU A 362 -0.13 -11.96 -25.95
N LEU A 363 -0.39 -11.03 -25.02
CA LEU A 363 -0.73 -9.65 -25.36
C LEU A 363 0.43 -8.97 -26.10
N ARG A 364 1.68 -9.15 -25.65
CA ARG A 364 2.88 -8.65 -26.37
C ARG A 364 3.01 -9.28 -27.76
N ALA A 365 2.69 -10.56 -27.92
CA ALA A 365 2.66 -11.20 -29.23
C ALA A 365 1.55 -10.65 -30.14
N ALA A 366 0.37 -10.33 -29.59
CA ALA A 366 -0.72 -9.70 -30.32
C ALA A 366 -0.36 -8.26 -30.77
N ASP A 367 0.41 -7.51 -29.98
CA ASP A 367 0.90 -6.18 -30.36
C ASP A 367 1.97 -6.23 -31.45
N ARG A 368 2.85 -7.25 -31.42
CA ARG A 368 3.75 -7.52 -32.54
C ARG A 368 2.99 -7.89 -33.82
N PHE A 369 1.96 -8.71 -33.70
CA PHE A 369 1.08 -9.02 -34.83
C PHE A 369 0.42 -7.74 -35.37
N PHE A 370 -0.08 -6.87 -34.51
CA PHE A 370 -0.65 -5.58 -34.93
C PHE A 370 0.37 -4.73 -35.69
N THR A 371 1.62 -4.68 -35.22
CA THR A 371 2.70 -3.93 -35.88
C THR A 371 3.01 -4.47 -37.28
N GLU A 372 2.97 -5.79 -37.48
CA GLU A 372 3.30 -6.43 -38.77
C GLU A 372 2.13 -6.40 -39.77
N TYR A 373 0.90 -6.58 -39.28
CA TYR A 373 -0.28 -6.77 -40.13
C TYR A 373 -1.27 -5.58 -40.10
N ASN A 374 -1.01 -4.57 -39.29
CA ASN A 374 -1.85 -3.38 -39.09
C ASN A 374 -3.31 -3.70 -38.71
N ARG A 375 -3.49 -4.80 -37.99
CA ARG A 375 -4.75 -5.26 -37.38
C ARG A 375 -4.43 -6.31 -36.31
N TYR A 376 -5.33 -6.54 -35.36
CA TYR A 376 -5.16 -7.63 -34.41
C TYR A 376 -5.52 -9.00 -35.01
N PRO A 377 -5.04 -10.11 -34.41
CA PRO A 377 -5.39 -11.47 -34.82
C PRO A 377 -6.90 -11.68 -34.87
N SER A 378 -7.40 -12.28 -35.96
CA SER A 378 -8.81 -12.62 -36.17
C SER A 378 -9.80 -11.47 -35.98
N TYR A 379 -9.39 -10.23 -36.22
CA TYR A 379 -10.31 -9.08 -36.17
C TYR A 379 -11.47 -9.21 -37.17
N PHE A 380 -11.26 -9.96 -38.26
CA PHE A 380 -12.30 -10.35 -39.21
C PHE A 380 -12.66 -11.82 -39.04
N ASP A 381 -13.96 -12.13 -39.06
CA ASP A 381 -14.51 -13.47 -38.77
C ASP A 381 -13.91 -14.61 -39.62
N ASP A 382 -13.49 -14.31 -40.85
CA ASP A 382 -12.94 -15.28 -41.81
C ASP A 382 -11.41 -15.46 -41.73
N THR A 383 -10.74 -14.80 -40.79
CA THR A 383 -9.27 -14.79 -40.70
C THR A 383 -8.68 -15.71 -39.62
N LEU A 384 -9.53 -16.37 -38.81
CA LEU A 384 -9.11 -17.20 -37.66
C LEU A 384 -8.03 -18.23 -38.02
N ASP A 385 -8.34 -19.15 -38.95
CA ASP A 385 -7.43 -20.25 -39.33
C ASP A 385 -6.12 -19.73 -39.96
N ALA A 386 -6.21 -18.60 -40.68
CA ALA A 386 -5.06 -17.99 -41.34
C ALA A 386 -4.14 -17.22 -40.38
N ASP A 387 -4.67 -16.76 -39.24
CA ASP A 387 -3.95 -15.91 -38.30
C ASP A 387 -3.31 -16.68 -37.16
N ILE A 388 -3.85 -17.85 -36.78
CA ILE A 388 -3.21 -18.76 -35.81
C ILE A 388 -1.72 -19.00 -36.11
N PRO A 389 -1.30 -19.44 -37.33
CA PRO A 389 0.12 -19.67 -37.61
C PRO A 389 0.95 -18.38 -37.62
N LYS A 390 0.36 -17.23 -37.96
CA LYS A 390 1.04 -15.93 -37.96
C LYS A 390 1.27 -15.41 -36.53
N LEU A 391 0.27 -15.52 -35.66
CA LEU A 391 0.42 -15.18 -34.24
C LEU A 391 1.46 -16.08 -33.58
N LYS A 392 1.44 -17.39 -33.88
CA LYS A 392 2.47 -18.33 -33.42
C LYS A 392 3.87 -17.90 -33.86
N ALA A 393 4.03 -17.44 -35.11
CA ALA A 393 5.31 -16.91 -35.59
C ALA A 393 5.74 -15.63 -34.85
N CYS A 394 4.82 -14.71 -34.57
CA CYS A 394 5.08 -13.50 -33.78
C CYS A 394 5.54 -13.85 -32.35
N LEU A 395 4.86 -14.81 -31.72
CA LEU A 395 5.18 -15.31 -30.39
C LEU A 395 6.54 -16.00 -30.34
N SER A 396 6.84 -16.91 -31.28
CA SER A 396 8.15 -17.56 -31.34
C SER A 396 9.29 -16.57 -31.54
N LYS A 397 9.08 -15.53 -32.36
CA LYS A 397 10.06 -14.46 -32.53
C LYS A 397 10.24 -13.64 -31.25
N LEU A 398 9.15 -13.33 -30.54
CA LEU A 398 9.18 -12.62 -29.26
C LEU A 398 9.99 -13.39 -28.22
N LEU A 399 9.68 -14.66 -28.01
CA LEU A 399 10.38 -15.52 -27.06
C LEU A 399 11.87 -15.66 -27.43
N HIS A 400 12.18 -15.78 -28.72
CA HIS A 400 13.56 -15.81 -29.20
C HIS A 400 14.32 -14.51 -28.87
N ASP A 401 13.72 -13.35 -29.14
CA ASP A 401 14.33 -12.05 -28.84
C ASP A 401 14.54 -11.85 -27.33
N TRP A 402 13.68 -12.45 -26.50
CA TRP A 402 13.80 -12.46 -25.04
C TRP A 402 14.72 -13.56 -24.50
N GLY A 403 15.27 -14.43 -25.35
CA GLY A 403 16.11 -15.54 -24.91
C GLY A 403 15.38 -16.61 -24.10
N LEU A 404 14.05 -16.66 -24.17
CA LEU A 404 13.22 -17.64 -23.46
C LEU A 404 13.08 -18.90 -24.31
N THR A 405 13.43 -20.05 -23.71
CA THR A 405 13.42 -21.36 -24.40
C THR A 405 12.14 -22.15 -24.19
N ALA A 406 11.39 -21.84 -23.13
CA ALA A 406 10.14 -22.51 -22.78
C ALA A 406 9.03 -22.18 -23.77
N GLY A 407 8.20 -23.17 -24.07
CA GLY A 407 7.13 -23.06 -25.05
C GLY A 407 5.80 -22.64 -24.42
N VAL A 408 5.06 -21.74 -25.07
CA VAL A 408 3.66 -21.46 -24.71
C VAL A 408 2.75 -22.48 -25.40
N LYS A 409 1.78 -23.04 -24.66
CA LYS A 409 0.83 -24.03 -25.18
C LYS A 409 0.01 -23.45 -26.34
N ASP A 410 -0.17 -24.25 -27.40
CA ASP A 410 -0.89 -23.83 -28.61
C ASP A 410 -2.34 -23.41 -28.31
N ASP A 411 -2.99 -24.01 -27.30
CA ASP A 411 -4.36 -23.68 -26.88
C ASP A 411 -4.51 -22.17 -26.56
N TYR A 412 -3.50 -21.56 -25.94
CA TYR A 412 -3.54 -20.13 -25.66
C TYR A 412 -3.45 -19.28 -26.94
N VAL A 413 -2.65 -19.70 -27.92
CA VAL A 413 -2.55 -19.01 -29.21
C VAL A 413 -3.88 -19.08 -29.94
N HIS A 414 -4.53 -20.25 -29.94
CA HIS A 414 -5.87 -20.43 -30.48
C HIS A 414 -6.88 -19.51 -29.78
N GLU A 415 -6.83 -19.42 -28.46
CA GLU A 415 -7.78 -18.62 -27.69
C GLU A 415 -7.59 -17.11 -27.90
N ILE A 416 -6.35 -16.60 -28.02
CA ILE A 416 -6.08 -15.20 -28.36
C ILE A 416 -6.62 -14.83 -29.74
N CYS A 417 -6.44 -15.73 -30.71
CA CYS A 417 -7.06 -15.57 -32.03
C CYS A 417 -8.59 -15.64 -31.93
N ARG A 418 -9.15 -16.52 -31.11
CA ARG A 418 -10.62 -16.63 -30.92
C ARG A 418 -11.20 -15.36 -30.30
N TYR A 419 -10.47 -14.66 -29.44
CA TYR A 419 -10.91 -13.41 -28.84
C TYR A 419 -11.14 -12.28 -29.85
N GLY A 420 -10.45 -12.30 -31.00
CA GLY A 420 -10.66 -11.33 -32.09
C GLY A 420 -10.51 -9.87 -31.66
N ALA A 421 -9.65 -9.59 -30.66
CA ALA A 421 -9.51 -8.28 -30.01
C ALA A 421 -10.82 -7.66 -29.48
N SER A 422 -11.78 -8.50 -29.08
CA SER A 422 -13.04 -8.05 -28.50
C SER A 422 -12.86 -7.38 -27.14
N GLU A 423 -13.70 -6.39 -26.87
CA GLU A 423 -13.80 -5.74 -25.56
C GLU A 423 -15.14 -6.16 -24.91
N LEU A 424 -15.09 -7.21 -24.10
CA LEU A 424 -16.29 -7.72 -23.45
C LEU A 424 -16.70 -6.79 -22.30
N HIS A 425 -17.96 -6.35 -22.32
CA HIS A 425 -18.48 -5.38 -21.34
C HIS A 425 -18.27 -5.82 -19.89
N THR A 426 -18.44 -7.11 -19.57
CA THR A 426 -18.26 -7.62 -18.21
C THR A 426 -16.80 -7.57 -17.74
N VAL A 427 -15.85 -7.79 -18.65
CA VAL A 427 -14.41 -7.68 -18.37
C VAL A 427 -14.04 -6.21 -18.23
N ALA A 428 -14.52 -5.35 -19.13
CA ALA A 428 -14.33 -3.90 -19.06
C ALA A 428 -14.93 -3.30 -17.78
N ALA A 429 -16.09 -3.77 -17.34
CA ALA A 429 -16.72 -3.33 -16.09
C ALA A 429 -15.89 -3.74 -14.85
N PHE A 430 -15.41 -4.99 -14.81
CA PHE A 430 -14.51 -5.44 -13.75
C PHE A 430 -13.23 -4.58 -13.71
N MET A 431 -12.57 -4.43 -14.85
CA MET A 431 -11.34 -3.64 -14.96
C MET A 431 -11.56 -2.16 -14.68
N GLY A 432 -12.72 -1.60 -15.02
CA GLY A 432 -13.11 -0.24 -14.67
C GLY A 432 -13.17 -0.03 -13.17
N GLY A 433 -13.71 -1.00 -12.41
CA GLY A 433 -13.72 -0.98 -10.95
C GLY A 433 -12.31 -1.02 -10.35
N VAL A 434 -11.46 -1.94 -10.83
CA VAL A 434 -10.06 -2.05 -10.38
C VAL A 434 -9.30 -0.75 -10.67
N ALA A 435 -9.32 -0.30 -11.93
CA ALA A 435 -8.58 0.90 -12.36
C ALA A 435 -9.04 2.16 -11.63
N ALA A 436 -10.36 2.35 -11.44
CA ALA A 436 -10.89 3.49 -10.71
C ALA A 436 -10.39 3.52 -9.26
N GLN A 437 -10.37 2.37 -8.58
CA GLN A 437 -9.87 2.31 -7.22
C GLN A 437 -8.38 2.62 -7.15
N GLU A 438 -7.56 2.08 -8.06
CA GLU A 438 -6.13 2.42 -8.12
C GLU A 438 -5.88 3.90 -8.38
N VAL A 439 -6.69 4.54 -9.22
CA VAL A 439 -6.63 6.00 -9.44
C VAL A 439 -6.98 6.77 -8.16
N ILE A 440 -8.00 6.34 -7.41
CA ILE A 440 -8.38 6.97 -6.14
C ILE A 440 -7.21 6.89 -5.15
N LYS A 441 -6.54 5.74 -5.03
CA LYS A 441 -5.36 5.59 -4.15
C LYS A 441 -4.26 6.57 -4.53
N VAL A 442 -3.93 6.65 -5.82
CA VAL A 442 -2.90 7.57 -6.34
C VAL A 442 -3.24 9.03 -6.09
N VAL A 443 -4.50 9.43 -6.29
CA VAL A 443 -4.94 10.83 -6.12
C VAL A 443 -4.99 11.23 -4.64
N THR A 444 -5.45 10.32 -3.78
CA THR A 444 -5.61 10.59 -2.33
C THR A 444 -4.30 10.42 -1.55
N GLY A 445 -3.34 9.64 -2.06
CA GLY A 445 -2.16 9.23 -1.31
C GLY A 445 -2.50 8.30 -0.14
N GLN A 446 -3.63 7.60 -0.24
CA GLN A 446 -4.13 6.64 0.76
C GLN A 446 -4.22 5.23 0.18
N PHE A 447 -4.06 4.23 1.05
CA PHE A 447 -3.91 2.82 0.71
C PHE A 447 -2.68 2.55 -0.17
N VAL A 448 -2.34 1.26 -0.35
CA VAL A 448 -1.23 0.85 -1.20
C VAL A 448 -1.76 0.47 -2.60
N PRO A 449 -1.30 1.16 -3.67
CA PRO A 449 -1.65 0.77 -5.04
C PRO A 449 -0.97 -0.54 -5.45
N ILE A 450 -1.52 -1.17 -6.48
CA ILE A 450 -0.91 -2.33 -7.15
C ILE A 450 0.51 -1.97 -7.60
N ASN A 451 1.47 -2.84 -7.31
CA ASN A 451 2.83 -2.67 -7.80
C ASN A 451 2.98 -3.24 -9.21
N ASN A 452 3.21 -2.36 -10.17
CA ASN A 452 3.52 -2.68 -11.56
C ASN A 452 2.32 -3.15 -12.40
N THR A 453 2.06 -4.46 -12.53
CA THR A 453 1.11 -5.01 -13.49
C THR A 453 0.11 -5.96 -12.85
N PHE A 454 -1.15 -5.80 -13.17
CA PHE A 454 -2.23 -6.70 -12.78
C PHE A 454 -2.86 -7.34 -14.01
N ILE A 455 -3.01 -8.66 -13.98
CA ILE A 455 -3.64 -9.46 -15.03
C ILE A 455 -4.86 -10.15 -14.44
N TYR A 456 -5.99 -10.02 -15.11
CA TYR A 456 -7.23 -10.72 -14.80
C TYR A 456 -7.57 -11.71 -15.91
N ASN A 457 -7.75 -12.96 -15.52
CA ASN A 457 -8.25 -14.02 -16.39
C ASN A 457 -9.73 -14.27 -16.10
N ALA A 458 -10.61 -13.69 -16.91
CA ALA A 458 -12.05 -13.85 -16.74
C ALA A 458 -12.55 -15.27 -17.10
N GLN A 459 -11.76 -16.08 -17.81
CA GLN A 459 -12.12 -17.46 -18.10
C GLN A 459 -11.96 -18.35 -16.87
N LYS A 460 -10.88 -18.15 -16.10
CA LYS A 460 -10.60 -18.88 -14.85
C LYS A 460 -11.14 -18.17 -13.59
N GLN A 461 -11.51 -16.90 -13.69
CA GLN A 461 -11.87 -16.02 -12.57
C GLN A 461 -10.72 -15.86 -11.56
N THR A 462 -9.50 -15.78 -12.09
CA THR A 462 -8.26 -15.60 -11.33
C THR A 462 -7.57 -14.30 -11.73
N SER A 463 -6.67 -13.82 -10.88
CA SER A 463 -5.84 -12.67 -11.18
C SER A 463 -4.47 -12.79 -10.54
N THR A 464 -3.47 -12.20 -11.18
CA THR A 464 -2.09 -12.14 -10.65
C THR A 464 -1.54 -10.72 -10.74
N THR A 465 -0.58 -10.41 -9.88
CA THR A 465 0.22 -9.18 -9.92
C THR A 465 1.68 -9.55 -10.12
N ILE A 466 2.33 -8.94 -11.11
CA ILE A 466 3.70 -9.27 -11.52
C ILE A 466 4.54 -8.01 -11.73
N ILE A 467 5.85 -8.10 -11.45
CA ILE A 467 6.79 -7.00 -11.64
C ILE A 467 7.55 -7.20 -12.96
N LEU A 468 6.92 -6.80 -14.05
CA LEU A 468 7.49 -6.74 -15.40
C LEU A 468 8.75 -5.88 -15.58
#